data_AF-A0A2H6BXT3-F1
#
_entry.id   AF-A0A2H6BXT3-F1
#
_cell.length_a   1.000
_cell.length_b   1.000
_cell.length_c   1.000
_cell.angle_alpha   90.00
_cell.angle_beta   90.00
_cell.angle_gamma   90.00
#
_symmetry.space_group_name_H-M   'P 1'
#
loop_
_entity.id
_entity.type
_entity.pdbx_description
1 polymer ?
#
loop_
_entity_poly.entity_id
_entity_poly.type
_entity_poly.pdbx_seq_one_letter_code
_entity_poly.pdbx_strand_id
1 'polypeptide(L)'
;MKPKLRQGKGLSLGRFQSRPLTFFTLVLLCILTFTLAPSSPLMATSKSETKIDFVSPVWVAQNLNDPKLKILDVRINPLEYITGHLPKAVNIADQGYSVFDNVAALCRDWTFCQ
;
A
#
# COMPACT_ATOMS: atom_id res chain seq x y z
N MET A 1 13.51 40.19 57.07
CA MET A 1 13.47 38.87 57.73
C MET A 1 12.01 38.54 58.03
N LYS A 2 11.45 37.49 57.38
CA LYS A 2 10.13 36.81 57.62
C LYS A 2 8.82 37.64 57.50
N PRO A 3 7.65 37.02 57.19
CA PRO A 3 7.38 36.18 56.02
C PRO A 3 6.00 36.45 55.36
N LYS A 4 5.86 35.87 54.16
CA LYS A 4 4.63 35.47 53.45
C LYS A 4 3.40 35.15 54.32
N LEU A 5 2.24 35.62 53.87
CA LEU A 5 1.00 34.81 53.83
C LEU A 5 0.30 34.99 52.47
N ARG A 6 0.36 33.93 51.68
CA ARG A 6 -0.28 33.78 50.36
C ARG A 6 -1.70 33.27 50.63
N GLN A 7 -2.72 34.09 50.44
CA GLN A 7 -4.09 33.59 50.45
C GLN A 7 -4.36 32.79 49.18
N GLY A 8 -4.79 31.54 49.37
CA GLY A 8 -5.12 30.62 48.31
C GLY A 8 -6.38 31.07 47.57
N LYS A 9 -6.25 31.28 46.27
CA LYS A 9 -7.39 31.17 45.37
C LYS A 9 -7.61 29.67 45.19
N GLY A 10 -8.69 29.16 45.78
CA GLY A 10 -9.14 27.79 45.57
C GLY A 10 -9.19 27.52 44.07
N LEU A 11 -8.57 26.40 43.66
CA LEU A 11 -8.83 25.84 42.34
C LEU A 11 -10.32 25.50 42.29
N SER A 12 -11.09 26.41 41.70
CA SER A 12 -12.43 26.09 41.22
C SER A 12 -12.24 25.06 40.12
N LEU A 13 -12.56 23.80 40.44
CA LEU A 13 -12.68 22.73 39.46
C LEU A 13 -13.77 23.16 38.49
N GLY A 14 -13.35 23.76 37.37
CA GLY A 14 -14.22 24.14 36.27
C GLY A 14 -15.01 22.92 35.83
N ARG A 15 -16.30 22.98 36.13
CA ARG A 15 -17.36 22.04 35.76
C ARG A 15 -17.14 21.55 34.33
N PHE A 16 -16.64 20.32 34.17
CA PHE A 16 -16.48 19.65 32.88
C PHE A 16 -17.86 19.23 32.37
N GLN A 17 -18.70 20.20 32.07
CA GLN A 17 -20.00 20.01 31.47
C GLN A 17 -19.77 19.93 29.96
N SER A 18 -19.26 18.79 29.50
CA SER A 18 -19.06 18.53 28.08
C SER A 18 -20.42 18.57 27.40
N ARG A 19 -20.71 19.70 26.74
CA ARG A 19 -21.94 19.88 25.99
C ARG A 19 -21.91 18.86 24.83
N PRO A 20 -22.91 18.00 24.67
CA PRO A 20 -22.95 17.07 23.53
C PRO A 20 -22.81 17.82 22.21
N LEU A 21 -23.26 19.08 22.18
CA LEU A 21 -23.09 20.02 21.08
C LEU A 21 -21.62 20.20 20.64
N THR A 22 -20.65 20.29 21.56
CA THR A 22 -19.23 20.43 21.18
C THR A 22 -18.67 19.16 20.53
N PHE A 23 -19.16 17.98 20.91
CA PHE A 23 -18.81 16.74 20.23
C PHE A 23 -19.42 16.68 18.84
N PHE A 24 -20.70 17.02 18.69
CA PHE A 24 -21.36 17.08 17.38
C PHE A 24 -20.68 18.07 16.44
N THR A 25 -20.25 19.23 16.93
CA THR A 25 -19.53 20.21 16.10
C THR A 25 -18.15 19.70 15.66
N LEU A 26 -17.43 18.98 16.52
CA LEU A 26 -16.13 18.40 16.16
C LEU A 26 -16.28 17.27 15.13
N VAL A 27 -17.27 16.40 15.32
CA VAL A 27 -17.58 15.32 14.36
C VAL A 27 -17.98 15.90 13.00
N LEU A 28 -18.86 16.91 12.98
CA LEU A 28 -19.27 17.58 11.74
C LEU A 28 -18.09 18.24 11.02
N LEU A 29 -17.19 18.88 11.77
CA LEU A 29 -15.99 19.51 11.22
C LEU A 29 -15.04 18.48 10.62
N CYS A 30 -14.80 17.35 11.30
CA CYS A 30 -13.98 16.27 10.78
C CYS A 30 -14.55 15.69 9.48
N ILE A 31 -15.87 15.43 9.44
CA ILE A 31 -16.54 14.91 8.23
C ILE A 31 -16.40 15.90 7.08
N LEU A 32 -16.61 17.19 7.33
CA LEU A 32 -16.49 18.23 6.30
C LEU A 32 -15.06 18.29 5.73
N THR A 33 -14.04 18.26 6.60
CA THR A 33 -12.63 18.24 6.15
C THR A 33 -12.24 16.97 5.41
N PHE A 34 -12.82 15.82 5.77
CA PHE A 34 -12.54 14.56 5.10
C PHE A 34 -13.15 14.51 3.69
N THR A 35 -14.33 15.11 3.49
CA THR A 35 -14.97 15.17 2.16
C THR A 35 -14.31 16.14 1.18
N LEU A 36 -13.61 17.17 1.67
CA LEU A 36 -13.03 18.22 0.83
C LEU A 36 -11.53 18.03 0.56
N ALA A 37 -10.87 17.03 1.14
CA ALA A 37 -9.50 16.71 0.77
C ALA A 37 -9.50 16.04 -0.61
N PRO A 38 -9.02 16.69 -1.68
CA PRO A 38 -8.84 16.00 -2.95
C PRO A 38 -7.79 14.91 -2.71
N SER A 39 -8.23 13.66 -2.71
CA SER A 39 -7.33 12.52 -2.84
C SER A 39 -6.76 12.55 -4.25
N SER A 40 -5.74 13.37 -4.47
CA SER A 40 -5.00 13.37 -5.73
C SER A 40 -4.46 11.96 -5.93
N PRO A 41 -4.86 11.25 -7.00
CA PRO A 41 -4.25 9.97 -7.30
C PRO A 41 -2.78 10.24 -7.55
N LEU A 42 -1.91 9.58 -6.76
CA LEU A 42 -0.49 9.59 -7.01
C LEU A 42 -0.26 8.83 -8.31
N MET A 43 -0.24 9.56 -9.43
CA MET A 43 0.08 8.99 -10.73
C MET A 43 1.54 8.54 -10.68
N ALA A 44 1.76 7.22 -10.72
CA ALA A 44 3.10 6.66 -10.86
C ALA A 44 3.63 7.01 -12.26
N THR A 45 4.58 7.94 -12.32
CA THR A 45 5.36 8.19 -13.53
C THR A 45 6.20 6.94 -13.84
N SER A 46 5.75 6.14 -14.80
CA SER A 46 6.52 5.01 -15.34
C SER A 46 7.60 5.55 -16.28
N LYS A 47 8.68 6.09 -15.69
CA LYS A 47 9.90 6.44 -16.44
C LYS A 47 10.89 5.29 -16.32
N SER A 48 10.80 4.33 -17.22
CA SER A 48 11.91 3.44 -17.54
C SER A 48 11.66 2.83 -18.90
N GLU A 49 12.58 3.04 -19.83
CA GLU A 49 12.66 2.25 -21.06
C GLU A 49 12.87 0.79 -20.64
N THR A 50 11.92 -0.07 -20.99
CA THR A 50 11.95 -1.48 -20.61
C THR A 50 13.08 -2.18 -21.35
N LYS A 51 14.17 -2.48 -20.64
CA LYS A 51 15.27 -3.29 -21.17
C LYS A 51 14.82 -4.75 -21.24
N ILE A 52 14.86 -5.32 -22.45
CA ILE A 52 14.58 -6.74 -22.69
C ILE A 52 15.92 -7.46 -22.79
N ASP A 53 16.19 -8.35 -21.83
CA ASP A 53 17.37 -9.21 -21.81
C ASP A 53 16.95 -10.68 -21.91
N PHE A 54 17.62 -11.43 -22.78
CA PHE A 54 17.47 -12.89 -22.83
C PHE A 54 18.45 -13.54 -21.86
N VAL A 55 17.93 -14.42 -20.99
CA VAL A 55 18.72 -15.08 -19.95
C VAL A 55 18.79 -16.58 -20.18
N SER A 56 19.87 -17.21 -19.71
CA SER A 56 20.01 -18.66 -19.76
C SER A 56 19.33 -19.34 -18.56
N PRO A 57 18.94 -20.63 -18.67
CA PRO A 57 18.39 -21.38 -17.53
C PRO A 57 19.34 -21.43 -16.32
N VAL A 58 20.65 -21.47 -16.57
CA VAL A 58 21.68 -21.46 -15.52
C VAL A 58 21.67 -20.14 -14.76
N TRP A 59 21.51 -19.00 -15.46
CA TRP A 59 21.39 -17.70 -14.82
C TRP A 59 20.17 -17.64 -13.91
N VAL A 60 19.01 -18.17 -14.36
CA VAL A 60 17.80 -18.20 -13.53
C VAL A 60 18.07 -18.98 -12.25
N ALA A 61 18.62 -20.20 -12.36
CA ALA A 61 18.94 -21.04 -11.22
C ALA A 61 19.87 -20.35 -10.20
N GLN A 62 20.86 -19.59 -10.67
CA GLN A 62 21.79 -18.85 -9.82
C GLN A 62 21.15 -17.64 -9.12
N ASN A 63 20.15 -17.02 -9.73
CA ASN A 63 19.50 -15.80 -9.25
C ASN A 63 18.16 -16.06 -8.54
N LEU A 64 17.72 -17.31 -8.41
CA LEU A 64 16.45 -17.69 -7.75
C LEU A 64 16.30 -17.13 -6.33
N ASN A 65 17.39 -16.84 -5.63
CA ASN A 65 17.38 -16.33 -4.27
C ASN A 65 17.26 -14.80 -4.18
N ASP A 66 17.35 -14.07 -5.30
CA ASP A 66 17.16 -12.63 -5.30
C ASP A 66 15.68 -12.28 -5.00
N PRO A 67 15.37 -11.53 -3.92
CA PRO A 67 14.01 -11.11 -3.62
C PRO A 67 13.39 -10.20 -4.69
N LYS A 68 14.23 -9.55 -5.51
CA LYS A 68 13.82 -8.70 -6.62
C LYS A 68 13.55 -9.49 -7.90
N LEU A 69 14.01 -10.73 -8.01
CA LEU A 69 13.72 -11.56 -9.18
C LEU A 69 12.29 -12.10 -9.08
N LYS A 70 11.46 -11.69 -10.04
CA LYS A 70 10.07 -12.14 -10.16
C LYS A 70 9.92 -12.93 -11.45
N ILE A 71 9.41 -14.15 -11.33
CA ILE A 71 9.26 -15.06 -12.47
C ILE A 71 7.77 -15.16 -12.78
N LEU A 72 7.43 -14.90 -14.03
CA LEU A 72 6.07 -14.99 -14.51
C LEU A 72 5.94 -16.11 -15.53
N ASP A 73 5.01 -17.03 -15.26
CA ASP A 73 4.62 -18.08 -16.18
C ASP A 73 3.35 -17.66 -16.92
N VAL A 74 3.49 -17.38 -18.21
CA VAL A 74 2.40 -16.88 -19.07
C VAL A 74 1.76 -17.98 -19.92
N ARG A 75 1.99 -19.26 -19.59
CA ARG A 75 1.33 -20.36 -20.30
C ARG A 75 -0.19 -20.28 -20.12
N ILE A 76 -0.89 -20.51 -21.22
CA ILE A 76 -2.36 -20.40 -21.32
C ILE A 76 -3.05 -21.52 -20.53
N ASN A 77 -2.47 -22.71 -20.50
CA ASN A 77 -3.04 -23.86 -19.82
C ASN A 77 -2.51 -23.94 -18.37
N PRO A 78 -3.35 -23.64 -17.36
CA PRO A 78 -2.93 -23.65 -15.97
C PRO A 78 -2.54 -25.05 -15.47
N LEU A 79 -3.05 -26.12 -16.10
CA LEU A 79 -2.65 -27.49 -15.75
C LEU A 79 -1.15 -27.69 -15.94
N GLU A 80 -0.55 -27.06 -16.94
CA GLU A 80 0.89 -27.20 -17.20
C GLU A 80 1.75 -26.55 -16.11
N TYR A 81 1.26 -25.47 -15.50
CA TYR A 81 1.89 -24.85 -14.33
C TYR A 81 1.80 -25.77 -13.12
N ILE A 82 0.64 -26.39 -12.88
CA ILE A 82 0.41 -27.31 -11.76
C ILE A 82 1.27 -28.56 -11.90
N THR A 83 1.43 -29.10 -13.12
CA THR A 83 2.29 -30.26 -13.37
C THR A 83 3.77 -29.99 -13.13
N GLY A 84 4.19 -28.72 -13.28
CA GLY A 84 5.57 -28.32 -13.08
C GLY A 84 5.81 -26.87 -13.49
N HIS A 85 6.41 -26.10 -12.58
CA HIS A 85 6.80 -24.71 -12.80
C HIS A 85 8.12 -24.41 -12.09
N LEU A 86 8.73 -23.29 -12.47
CA LEU A 86 9.94 -22.81 -11.80
C LEU A 86 9.63 -22.39 -10.36
N PRO A 87 10.55 -22.61 -9.41
CA PRO A 87 10.39 -22.11 -8.04
C PRO A 87 10.13 -20.60 -8.03
N LYS A 88 9.19 -20.14 -7.20
CA LYS A 88 8.77 -18.72 -7.07
C LYS A 88 8.15 -18.11 -8.33
N ALA A 89 7.89 -18.92 -9.37
CA ALA A 89 7.08 -18.45 -10.48
C ALA A 89 5.63 -18.26 -10.03
N VAL A 90 4.94 -17.34 -10.69
CA VAL A 90 3.50 -17.13 -10.56
C VAL A 90 2.89 -17.33 -11.93
N ASN A 91 1.77 -18.04 -12.02
CA ASN A 91 1.06 -18.20 -13.29
C ASN A 91 0.08 -17.05 -13.51
N ILE A 92 0.12 -16.46 -14.70
CA ILE A 92 -0.92 -15.58 -15.21
C ILE A 92 -1.40 -16.16 -16.54
N ALA A 93 -2.38 -17.05 -16.44
CA ALA A 93 -3.11 -17.60 -17.58
C ALA A 93 -4.26 -16.65 -17.94
N ASP A 94 -3.95 -15.55 -18.64
CA ASP A 94 -4.96 -14.73 -19.30
C ASP A 94 -4.98 -15.08 -20.80
N GLN A 95 -6.18 -15.33 -21.33
CA GLN A 95 -6.43 -15.74 -22.72
C GLN A 95 -6.37 -14.54 -23.69
N GLY A 96 -6.23 -13.32 -23.18
CA GLY A 96 -6.09 -12.10 -23.97
C GLY A 96 -4.64 -11.63 -24.16
N TYR A 97 -4.34 -11.03 -25.31
CA TYR A 97 -3.09 -10.27 -25.54
C TYR A 97 -2.87 -9.12 -24.54
N SER A 98 -3.90 -8.79 -23.76
CA SER A 98 -3.93 -7.85 -22.64
C SER A 98 -3.02 -8.22 -21.47
N VAL A 99 -2.45 -9.42 -21.42
CA VAL A 99 -1.52 -9.81 -20.34
C VAL A 99 -0.40 -8.79 -20.22
N PHE A 100 0.26 -8.43 -21.33
CA PHE A 100 1.43 -7.54 -21.32
C PHE A 100 1.07 -6.07 -21.04
N ASP A 101 -0.07 -5.59 -21.53
CA ASP A 101 -0.58 -4.26 -21.20
C ASP A 101 -0.97 -4.14 -19.71
N ASN A 102 -1.38 -5.26 -19.10
CA ASN A 102 -1.72 -5.34 -17.68
C ASN A 102 -0.58 -5.85 -16.79
N VAL A 103 0.55 -6.34 -17.33
CA VAL A 103 1.72 -6.72 -16.49
C VAL A 103 2.17 -5.51 -15.67
N ALA A 104 2.10 -4.30 -16.23
CA ALA A 104 2.39 -3.08 -15.48
C ALA A 104 1.38 -2.80 -14.35
N ALA A 105 0.12 -3.20 -14.50
CA ALA A 105 -0.90 -3.09 -13.45
C ALA A 105 -0.74 -4.17 -12.37
N LEU A 106 -0.47 -5.42 -12.78
CA LEU A 106 -0.15 -6.55 -11.91
C LEU A 106 1.16 -6.35 -11.15
N CYS A 107 2.14 -5.65 -11.75
CA CYS A 107 3.40 -5.30 -11.11
C CYS A 107 3.29 -4.12 -10.12
N ARG A 108 2.22 -3.31 -10.17
CA ARG A 108 2.03 -2.16 -9.26
C ARG A 108 1.50 -2.57 -7.89
N ASP A 109 0.64 -3.60 -7.81
CA ASP A 109 0.11 -4.14 -6.55
C ASP A 109 0.58 -5.58 -6.32
N TRP A 110 1.87 -5.73 -5.98
CA TRP A 110 2.48 -7.03 -5.64
C TRP A 110 2.13 -7.58 -4.25
N THR A 111 1.20 -6.92 -3.55
CA THR A 111 0.62 -7.40 -2.27
C THR A 111 -0.18 -8.69 -2.42
N PHE A 112 -0.54 -9.09 -3.65
CA PHE A 112 -1.29 -10.33 -3.92
C PHE A 112 -0.44 -11.61 -3.97
N CYS A 113 0.90 -11.49 -3.89
CA CYS A 113 1.84 -12.63 -3.91
C CYS A 113 2.58 -12.80 -2.57
N GLN A 114 1.87 -12.68 -1.45
CA GLN A 114 2.33 -13.08 -0.11
C GLN A 114 1.61 -14.33 0.36
#